data_AF-A0A9D4IM66-F1
#
_entry.id   AF-A0A9D4IM66-F1
#
_cell.length_a   1.000
_cell.length_b   1.000
_cell.length_c   1.000
_cell.angle_alpha   90.00
_cell.angle_beta   90.00
_cell.angle_gamma   90.00
#
_symmetry.space_group_name_H-M   'P 1'
#
loop_
_entity.id
_entity.type
_entity.pdbx_description
1 polymer ?
#
loop_
_entity_poly.entity_id
_entity_poly.type
_entity_poly.pdbx_seq_one_letter_code
_entity_poly.pdbx_strand_id
1 'polypeptide(L)'
;MNKIKDGWFGESNQLWPGQAMSLQVENVLFHEKSKYQDVLVFKSKTYGNVLVLDGVIQCTERDEFSYQEMLAHIPLNSHPRPRKVRYTSQLTS
;
A
#
# COMPACT_ATOMS: atom_id res chain seq x y z
N MET A 1 14.59 11.68 5.24
CA MET A 1 13.83 12.93 5.49
C MET A 1 12.43 12.53 5.91
N ASN A 2 11.94 13.01 7.05
CA ASN A 2 10.62 12.68 7.60
C ASN A 2 9.54 12.83 6.51
N LYS A 3 9.03 11.70 6.00
CA LYS A 3 7.93 11.65 5.02
C LYS A 3 6.62 12.15 5.63
N ILE A 4 6.58 12.26 6.95
CA ILE A 4 5.48 12.84 7.71
C ILE A 4 5.88 14.26 8.10
N LYS A 5 5.14 15.25 7.59
CA LYS A 5 5.30 16.68 7.92
C LYS A 5 3.98 17.20 8.48
N ASP A 6 4.05 17.90 9.62
CA ASP A 6 2.87 18.49 10.27
C ASP A 6 1.72 17.49 10.52
N GLY A 7 2.07 16.21 10.77
CA GLY A 7 1.11 15.12 10.97
C GLY A 7 0.49 14.55 9.68
N TRP A 8 0.99 14.93 8.50
CA TRP A 8 0.54 14.42 7.21
C TRP A 8 1.63 13.59 6.53
N PHE A 9 1.27 12.40 6.10
CA PHE A 9 2.08 11.60 5.18
C PHE A 9 1.74 11.99 3.76
N GLY A 10 2.74 12.39 2.98
CA GLY A 10 2.60 12.72 1.55
C GLY A 10 3.29 11.69 0.66
N GLU A 11 2.51 11.01 -0.18
CA GLU A 11 3.00 10.14 -1.23
C GLU A 11 3.30 10.95 -2.49
N SER A 12 4.57 11.00 -2.88
CA SER A 12 5.03 11.61 -4.13
C SER A 12 6.12 10.72 -4.74
N ASN A 13 6.07 10.48 -6.05
CA ASN A 13 7.04 9.64 -6.75
C ASN A 13 7.35 10.23 -8.14
N GLN A 14 8.54 9.91 -8.66
CA GLN A 14 8.96 10.28 -10.01
C GLN A 14 8.08 9.67 -11.11
N LEU A 15 7.42 8.54 -10.82
CA LEU A 15 6.46 7.92 -11.74
C LEU A 15 5.18 8.76 -11.95
N TRP A 16 4.90 9.71 -11.06
CA TRP A 16 3.75 10.61 -11.16
C TRP A 16 4.16 12.06 -10.81
N PRO A 17 4.92 12.74 -11.68
CA PRO A 17 5.42 14.07 -11.39
C PRO A 17 4.27 15.09 -11.31
N GLY A 18 4.32 15.99 -10.32
CA GLY A 18 3.35 17.08 -10.16
C GLY A 18 2.08 16.73 -9.39
N GLN A 19 1.93 15.48 -8.93
CA GLN A 19 0.81 15.04 -8.09
C GLN A 19 1.30 14.37 -6.82
N ALA A 20 0.51 14.49 -5.74
CA ALA A 20 0.77 13.79 -4.49
C ALA A 20 -0.55 13.48 -3.78
N MET A 21 -0.63 12.30 -3.16
CA MET A 21 -1.73 11.94 -2.27
C MET A 21 -1.28 12.12 -0.83
N SER A 22 -2.09 12.72 0.03
CA SER A 22 -1.73 12.93 1.44
C SER A 22 -2.78 12.35 2.38
N LEU A 23 -2.31 11.66 3.42
CA LEU A 23 -3.14 11.09 4.47
C LEU A 23 -2.71 11.63 5.83
N GLN A 24 -3.67 12.04 6.64
CA GLN A 24 -3.41 12.52 7.99
C GLN A 24 -3.07 11.33 8.89
N VAL A 25 -1.91 11.40 9.55
CA VAL A 25 -1.40 10.38 10.44
C VAL A 25 -1.99 10.61 11.84
N GLU A 26 -2.61 9.58 12.39
CA GLU A 26 -3.03 9.54 13.79
C GLU A 26 -1.89 9.06 14.68
N ASN A 27 -1.27 7.93 14.31
CA ASN A 27 -0.15 7.35 15.05
C ASN A 27 0.74 6.52 14.11
N VAL A 28 2.05 6.55 14.32
CA VAL A 28 2.98 5.64 13.63
C VAL A 28 3.04 4.33 14.42
N LEU A 29 2.73 3.22 13.76
CA LEU A 29 2.68 1.90 14.39
C LEU A 29 4.01 1.15 14.25
N PHE A 30 4.66 1.30 13.10
CA PHE A 30 5.93 0.64 12.80
C PHE A 30 6.70 1.44 11.74
N HIS A 31 8.02 1.54 11.87
CA HIS A 31 8.87 2.13 10.84
C HIS A 31 10.28 1.54 10.93
N GLU A 32 10.65 0.76 9.91
CA GLU A 32 11.97 0.13 9.85
C GLU A 32 12.41 -0.07 8.40
N LYS A 33 13.70 0.13 8.15
CA LYS A 33 14.29 -0.24 6.86
C LYS A 33 14.73 -1.70 6.88
N SER A 34 14.03 -2.53 6.12
CA SER A 34 14.39 -3.93 5.92
C SER A 34 15.58 -4.08 4.96
N LYS A 35 16.01 -5.33 4.72
CA LYS A 35 17.03 -5.65 3.70
C LYS A 35 16.64 -5.24 2.28
N TYR A 36 15.34 -5.17 2.00
CA TYR A 36 14.81 -4.97 0.66
C TYR A 36 14.24 -3.56 0.45
N GLN A 37 13.59 -3.01 1.48
CA GLN A 37 12.78 -1.80 1.37
C GLN A 37 12.55 -1.11 2.72
N ASP A 38 12.21 0.17 2.67
CA ASP A 38 11.74 1.01 3.78
C ASP A 38 10.27 0.68 4.09
N VAL A 39 9.99 0.11 5.27
CA VAL A 39 8.65 -0.31 5.68
C VAL A 39 8.11 0.67 6.70
N LEU A 40 6.96 1.28 6.39
CA LEU A 40 6.23 2.17 7.28
C LEU A 40 4.79 1.69 7.42
N VAL A 41 4.34 1.55 8.66
CA VAL A 41 2.94 1.29 9.00
C VAL A 41 2.46 2.39 9.93
N PHE A 42 1.37 3.04 9.56
CA PHE A 42 0.76 4.07 10.39
C PHE A 42 -0.76 3.95 10.38
N LYS A 43 -1.39 4.40 11.45
CA LYS A 43 -2.83 4.58 11.53
C LYS A 43 -3.19 5.95 10.97
N SER A 44 -4.02 5.98 9.94
CA SER A 44 -4.64 7.17 9.38
C SER A 44 -5.88 7.58 10.19
N LYS A 45 -6.19 8.88 10.19
CA LYS A 45 -7.43 9.40 10.81
C LYS A 45 -8.71 8.89 10.14
N THR A 46 -8.66 8.60 8.84
CA THR A 46 -9.85 8.33 8.03
C THR A 46 -9.78 7.05 7.19
N TYR A 47 -8.60 6.43 7.06
CA TYR A 47 -8.37 5.24 6.21
C TYR A 47 -7.95 3.98 6.99
N GLY A 48 -7.97 4.02 8.33
CA GLY A 48 -7.52 2.90 9.16
C GLY A 48 -6.01 2.74 9.11
N ASN A 49 -5.51 1.52 9.24
CA ASN A 49 -4.09 1.22 9.11
C ASN A 49 -3.65 1.30 7.64
N VAL A 50 -2.47 1.88 7.42
CA VAL A 50 -1.87 2.12 6.11
C VAL A 50 -0.50 1.47 6.06
N LEU A 51 -0.27 0.64 5.04
CA LEU A 51 1.04 0.06 4.73
C LEU A 51 1.72 0.88 3.63
N VAL A 52 2.94 1.30 3.88
CA VAL A 52 3.78 2.05 2.95
C VAL A 52 5.10 1.33 2.77
N LEU A 53 5.50 1.13 1.52
CA LEU A 53 6.78 0.54 1.13
C LEU A 53 7.54 1.53 0.25
N ASP A 54 8.77 1.86 0.63
CA ASP A 54 9.63 2.85 -0.04
C ASP A 54 8.98 4.23 -0.26
N GLY A 55 7.95 4.56 0.52
CA GLY A 55 7.21 5.83 0.40
C GLY A 55 6.00 5.78 -0.52
N VAL A 56 5.63 4.60 -1.01
CA VAL A 56 4.44 4.34 -1.81
C VAL A 56 3.43 3.55 -0.98
N ILE A 57 2.18 4.01 -0.96
CA ILE A 57 1.08 3.35 -0.26
C ILE A 57 0.75 2.05 -0.99
N GLN A 58 0.74 0.95 -0.26
CA GLN A 58 0.44 -0.38 -0.81
C GLN A 58 -1.01 -0.78 -0.58
N CYS A 59 -1.54 -0.49 0.61
CA CYS A 59 -2.94 -0.70 0.93
C CYS A 59 -3.37 0.16 2.12
N THR A 60 -4.67 0.42 2.19
CA THR A 60 -5.34 0.95 3.37
C THR A 60 -6.52 0.04 3.73
N GLU A 61 -6.82 -0.11 5.02
CA GLU A 61 -7.96 -0.94 5.46
C GLU A 61 -9.29 -0.47 4.85
N ARG A 62 -9.42 0.82 4.53
CA ARG A 62 -10.66 1.39 4.02
C ARG A 62 -10.96 1.03 2.56
N ASP A 63 -9.95 0.84 1.72
CA ASP A 63 -10.12 0.70 0.26
C ASP A 63 -9.46 -0.54 -0.34
N GLU A 64 -8.72 -1.33 0.46
CA GLU A 64 -8.02 -2.52 -0.04
C GLU A 64 -8.92 -3.52 -0.75
N PHE A 65 -10.19 -3.64 -0.34
CA PHE A 65 -11.16 -4.55 -0.91
C PHE A 65 -11.30 -4.33 -2.43
N SER A 66 -11.29 -3.07 -2.89
CA SER A 66 -11.46 -2.76 -4.30
C SER A 66 -10.33 -3.35 -5.13
N TYR A 67 -9.08 -3.21 -4.66
CA TYR A 67 -7.93 -3.78 -5.36
C TYR A 67 -7.86 -5.30 -5.21
N GLN A 68 -7.98 -5.82 -3.98
CA GLN A 68 -7.83 -7.24 -3.68
C GLN A 68 -8.91 -8.10 -4.35
N GLU A 69 -10.17 -7.67 -4.31
CA GLU A 69 -11.28 -8.37 -4.95
C GLU A 69 -11.16 -8.34 -6.47
N MET A 70 -10.83 -7.19 -7.07
CA MET A 70 -10.62 -7.12 -8.51
C MET A 70 -9.46 -8.02 -8.96
N LEU A 71 -8.32 -7.96 -8.25
CA LEU A 71 -7.14 -8.75 -8.59
C LEU A 71 -7.41 -10.25 -8.48
N ALA A 72 -8.19 -10.69 -7.49
CA ALA A 72 -8.53 -12.10 -7.30
C ALA A 72 -9.66 -12.56 -8.22
N HIS A 73 -10.80 -11.85 -8.23
CA HIS A 73 -12.02 -12.33 -8.86
C HIS A 73 -12.04 -12.19 -10.37
N ILE A 74 -11.42 -11.17 -10.96
CA ILE A 74 -11.36 -11.03 -12.42
C ILE A 74 -10.72 -12.27 -13.07
N PRO A 75 -9.51 -12.72 -12.69
CA PRO A 75 -8.91 -13.91 -13.29
C PRO A 75 -9.62 -15.21 -12.89
N LEU A 76 -10.11 -15.33 -11.65
CA LEU A 76 -10.79 -16.55 -11.18
C LEU A 76 -12.13 -16.76 -11.89
N ASN A 77 -12.90 -15.71 -12.10
CA ASN A 77 -14.22 -15.78 -12.74
C ASN A 77 -14.13 -15.88 -14.27
N SER A 78 -12.98 -15.54 -14.86
CA SER A 78 -12.74 -15.65 -16.31
C SER A 78 -12.32 -17.05 -16.75
N HIS A 79 -12.05 -17.97 -15.81
CA HIS A 79 -11.67 -19.34 -16.10
C HIS A 79 -12.74 -20.31 -15.55
N PRO A 80 -13.24 -21.29 -16.33
CA PRO A 80 -14.41 -22.10 -15.95
C PRO A 80 -14.20 -23.03 -14.74
N ARG A 81 -12.94 -23.44 -14.46
CA ARG A 81 -12.61 -24.26 -13.27
C ARG A 81 -11.14 -24.10 -12.84
N PRO A 82 -10.74 -22.97 -12.24
CA PRO A 82 -9.37 -22.75 -11.82
C PRO A 82 -8.98 -23.78 -10.74
N ARG A 83 -7.87 -24.48 -10.94
CA ARG A 83 -7.40 -25.57 -10.03
C ARG A 83 -6.03 -25.29 -9.40
N LYS A 84 -5.22 -24.46 -10.04
CA LYS A 84 -3.90 -24.05 -9.56
C LYS A 84 -3.72 -22.58 -9.87
N VAL A 85 -3.53 -21.79 -8.82
CA VAL A 85 -3.42 -20.33 -8.88
C VAL A 85 -2.10 -19.96 -8.21
N ARG A 86 -1.33 -19.05 -8.81
CA ARG A 86 -0.07 -18.56 -8.26
C ARG A 86 -0.18 -17.05 -8.07
N TYR A 87 0.08 -16.60 -6.85
CA TYR A 87 0.23 -15.18 -6.52
C TYR A 87 1.72 -14.90 -6.27
N THR A 88 2.21 -13.76 -6.75
CA THR A 88 3.59 -13.31 -6.54
C THR A 88 3.57 -11.94 -5.89
N SER A 89 4.34 -11.77 -4.81
CA SER A 89 4.48 -10.49 -4.12
C SER A 89 5.69 -9.73 -4.64
N GLN A 90 5.70 -8.42 -4.42
CA GLN A 90 6.80 -7.53 -4.83
C GLN A 90 8.13 -7.79 -4.08
N LEU A 91 8.09 -8.64 -3.05
CA LEU A 91 9.23 -9.02 -2.22
C LEU A 91 10.00 -10.25 -2.72
N THR A 92 9.51 -10.93 -3.75
CA THR A 92 10.21 -12.08 -4.35
C THR A 92 10.91 -11.67 -5.63
N SER A 93 12.12 -11.13 -5.52
CA SER A 93 13.11 -11.14 -6.60
C SER A 93 14.53 -11.19 -6.07
#